data_AF-A0A0F8X4G1-F1
#
_entry.id   AF-A0A0F8X4G1-F1
#
_cell.length_a   1.000
_cell.length_b   1.000
_cell.length_c   1.000
_cell.angle_alpha   90.00
_cell.angle_beta   90.00
_cell.angle_gamma   90.00
#
_symmetry.space_group_name_H-M   'P 1'
#
loop_
_entity.id
_entity.type
_entity.pdbx_description
1 polymer ?
#
loop_
_entity_poly.entity_id
_entity_poly.type
_entity_poly.pdbx_seq_one_letter_code
_entity_poly.pdbx_strand_id
1 'polypeptide(L)'
;MRRRPIRGHPPPENQQPDNPEQAEQQFYPGIYDVLKVRHILAWKVIAGGVPAEVVDMIIDAAEYWPSVEFRMEGQRIIRKDVDQALVRTSPLCYDERTLDTPSPKQLPHRAAHPCRKVIFSIVSHDQGGASQARMPNPYDGSYTWFDVEVIHNAQDPSQREVIEAKMNPVERVPRHFGPDDPLLLPREHNLQSNRARVQPAHLHKITWHYLDDIEADSPEAAEIERIQGRGRATLDGNQVRGLQIGDSIMVWGRARFPGWTNYTVELSVRVFWAV
;
A
#
# COMPACT_ATOMS: atom_id res chain seq x y z
N MET A 1 1.44 50.94 -52.96
CA MET A 1 2.62 50.47 -52.20
C MET A 1 2.18 49.39 -51.22
N ARG A 2 2.95 48.29 -51.17
CA ARG A 2 2.60 46.97 -50.59
C ARG A 2 2.39 47.04 -49.07
N ARG A 3 1.24 46.56 -48.57
CA ARG A 3 1.04 46.25 -47.14
C ARG A 3 1.64 44.87 -46.85
N ARG A 4 2.50 44.79 -45.83
CA ARG A 4 3.15 43.57 -45.33
C ARG A 4 2.12 42.66 -44.63
N PRO A 5 2.28 41.32 -44.69
CA PRO A 5 1.45 40.41 -43.92
C PRO A 5 1.85 40.40 -42.44
N ILE A 6 0.85 40.35 -41.56
CA ILE A 6 0.98 40.18 -40.11
C ILE A 6 1.44 38.75 -39.85
N ARG A 7 2.58 38.57 -39.18
CA ARG A 7 3.09 37.26 -38.72
C ARG A 7 2.12 36.68 -37.69
N GLY A 8 1.68 35.44 -37.91
CA GLY A 8 0.94 34.65 -36.94
C GLY A 8 1.77 34.39 -35.69
N HIS A 9 1.09 34.32 -34.54
CA HIS A 9 1.67 33.88 -33.28
C HIS A 9 2.21 32.45 -33.42
N PRO A 10 3.38 32.13 -32.85
CA PRO A 10 3.84 30.75 -32.79
C PRO A 10 2.89 29.93 -31.88
N PRO A 11 2.70 28.63 -32.18
CA PRO A 11 1.94 27.74 -31.30
C PRO A 11 2.65 27.61 -29.93
N PRO A 12 1.91 27.33 -28.85
CA PRO A 12 2.50 27.23 -27.52
C PRO A 12 3.59 26.16 -27.50
N GLU A 13 4.75 26.54 -26.95
CA GLU A 13 5.88 25.66 -26.70
C GLU A 13 5.41 24.42 -25.93
N ASN A 14 5.80 23.26 -26.45
CA ASN A 14 5.74 21.98 -25.77
C ASN A 14 6.28 22.14 -24.36
N GLN A 15 5.42 21.96 -23.36
CA GLN A 15 5.86 21.67 -21.99
C GLN A 15 6.62 20.36 -22.05
N GLN A 16 7.94 20.46 -22.08
CA GLN A 16 8.83 19.34 -21.82
C GLN A 16 8.48 18.76 -20.45
N PRO A 17 8.41 17.43 -20.30
CA PRO A 17 8.14 16.83 -19.01
C PRO A 17 9.23 17.26 -18.04
N ASP A 18 8.82 17.75 -16.88
CA ASP A 18 9.69 18.10 -15.76
C ASP A 18 10.77 17.02 -15.59
N ASN A 19 12.02 17.48 -15.50
CA ASN A 19 13.20 16.65 -15.36
C ASN A 19 13.03 15.68 -14.17
N PRO A 20 13.05 14.34 -14.37
CA PRO A 20 12.81 13.37 -13.30
C PRO A 20 13.90 13.33 -12.21
N GLU A 21 14.99 14.09 -12.37
CA GLU A 21 16.18 14.05 -11.50
C GLU A 21 16.13 15.01 -10.30
N GLN A 22 14.99 15.66 -10.01
CA GLN A 22 14.83 16.55 -8.83
C GLN A 22 13.63 16.19 -7.95
N ALA A 23 13.14 14.95 -8.00
CA ALA A 23 12.33 14.44 -6.90
C ALA A 23 13.25 14.31 -5.68
N GLU A 24 13.12 15.18 -4.68
CA GLU A 24 13.72 14.98 -3.36
C GLU A 24 13.46 13.53 -2.95
N GLN A 25 14.50 12.70 -2.87
CA GLN A 25 14.35 11.31 -2.46
C GLN A 25 13.83 11.33 -1.03
N GLN A 26 12.53 11.08 -0.88
CA GLN A 26 11.84 11.00 0.40
C GLN A 26 12.68 10.14 1.35
N PHE A 27 13.22 10.77 2.40
CA PHE A 27 14.00 10.07 3.41
C PHE A 27 13.05 9.29 4.32
N TYR A 28 13.38 8.02 4.56
CA TYR A 28 12.68 7.15 5.50
C TYR A 28 13.65 6.76 6.60
N PRO A 29 13.45 7.20 7.86
CA PRO A 29 14.41 6.92 8.91
C PRO A 29 14.44 5.43 9.24
N GLY A 30 15.63 4.94 9.60
CA GLY A 30 15.79 3.65 10.25
C GLY A 30 15.58 3.76 11.76
N ILE A 31 15.57 2.61 12.44
CA ILE A 31 15.42 2.55 13.90
C ILE A 31 16.49 3.38 14.61
N TYR A 32 17.74 3.30 14.15
CA TYR A 32 18.84 4.05 14.75
C TYR A 32 18.66 5.56 14.60
N ASP A 33 18.15 6.03 13.45
CA ASP A 33 17.89 7.44 13.22
C ASP A 33 16.82 7.96 14.18
N VAL A 34 15.73 7.22 14.36
CA VAL A 34 14.65 7.61 15.29
C VAL A 34 15.14 7.58 16.73
N LEU A 35 15.86 6.53 17.16
CA LEU A 35 16.44 6.47 18.51
C LEU A 35 17.44 7.61 18.77
N LYS A 36 18.23 7.99 17.77
CA LYS A 36 19.16 9.11 17.87
C LYS A 36 18.43 10.43 18.00
N VAL A 37 17.40 10.69 17.20
CA VAL A 37 16.57 11.91 17.30
C VAL A 37 15.88 11.96 18.66
N ARG A 38 15.28 10.86 19.11
CA ARG A 38 14.70 10.74 20.46
C ARG A 38 15.72 11.09 21.54
N HIS A 39 16.95 10.56 21.47
CA HIS A 39 18.01 10.87 22.43
C HIS A 39 18.41 12.34 22.41
N ILE A 40 18.53 12.95 21.24
CA ILE A 40 18.85 14.38 21.10
C ILE A 40 17.74 15.23 21.72
N LEU A 41 16.48 14.97 21.38
CA LEU A 41 15.33 15.68 21.94
C LEU A 41 15.29 15.53 23.47
N ALA A 42 15.43 14.30 23.97
CA ALA A 42 15.35 14.02 25.39
C ALA A 42 16.48 14.66 26.21
N TRP A 43 17.69 14.82 25.66
CA TRP A 43 18.86 15.14 26.50
C TRP A 43 19.77 16.26 26.00
N LYS A 44 19.59 16.76 24.77
CA LYS A 44 20.56 17.66 24.11
C LYS A 44 19.97 19.00 23.65
N VAL A 45 18.65 19.17 23.64
CA VAL A 45 18.01 20.39 23.15
C VAL A 45 17.94 21.49 24.21
N ILE A 46 17.56 21.14 25.45
CA ILE A 46 17.45 22.10 26.57
C ILE A 46 18.14 21.58 27.83
N ALA A 47 18.57 22.49 28.69
CA ALA A 47 19.06 22.15 30.02
C ALA A 47 17.92 21.50 30.83
N GLY A 48 18.11 20.25 31.25
CA GLY A 48 17.09 19.44 31.92
C GLY A 48 16.37 18.42 31.03
N GLY A 49 16.55 18.50 29.70
CA GLY A 49 15.95 17.56 28.76
C GLY A 49 14.46 17.80 28.49
N VAL A 50 13.93 17.16 27.44
CA VAL A 50 12.50 17.15 27.12
C VAL A 50 11.87 15.88 27.70
N PRO A 51 10.74 15.95 28.42
CA PRO A 51 10.03 14.77 28.92
C PRO A 51 9.72 13.77 27.80
N ALA A 52 9.80 12.47 28.09
CA ALA A 52 9.66 11.42 27.09
C ALA A 52 8.33 11.49 26.33
N GLU A 53 7.25 11.88 27.00
CA GLU A 53 5.92 12.05 26.41
C GLU A 53 5.91 13.17 25.37
N VAL A 54 6.62 14.27 25.64
CA VAL A 54 6.73 15.39 24.69
C VAL A 54 7.64 15.01 23.53
N VAL A 55 8.71 14.24 23.77
CA VAL A 55 9.54 13.67 22.70
C VAL A 55 8.69 12.78 21.79
N ASP A 56 7.88 11.89 22.35
CA ASP A 56 6.96 11.03 21.61
C ASP A 56 5.98 11.85 20.77
N MET A 57 5.38 12.91 21.34
CA MET A 57 4.49 13.82 20.62
C MET A 57 5.19 14.51 19.44
N ILE A 58 6.44 14.96 19.63
CA ILE A 58 7.23 15.58 18.55
C ILE A 58 7.51 14.56 17.44
N ILE A 59 7.92 13.34 17.79
CA ILE A 59 8.19 12.27 16.82
C ILE A 59 6.92 11.89 16.05
N ASP A 60 5.79 11.75 16.73
CA ASP A 60 4.51 11.42 16.10
C ASP A 60 3.99 12.55 15.20
N ALA A 61 4.07 13.79 15.66
CA ALA A 61 3.65 14.96 14.86
C ALA A 61 4.53 15.16 13.62
N ALA A 62 5.81 14.77 13.69
CA ALA A 62 6.72 14.82 12.56
C ALA A 62 6.63 13.58 11.64
N GLU A 63 5.80 12.59 11.99
CA GLU A 63 5.77 11.27 11.34
C GLU A 63 7.16 10.61 11.22
N TYR A 64 8.07 10.90 12.17
CA TYR A 64 9.47 10.48 12.11
C TYR A 64 9.64 9.09 12.72
N TRP A 65 9.01 8.10 12.08
CA TRP A 65 8.98 6.71 12.52
C TRP A 65 9.89 5.82 11.67
N PRO A 66 10.54 4.80 12.26
CA PRO A 66 11.23 3.82 11.45
C PRO A 66 10.27 3.15 10.46
N SER A 67 10.81 2.74 9.31
CA SER A 67 10.05 1.94 8.36
C SER A 67 10.88 0.88 7.66
N VAL A 68 10.20 -0.17 7.20
CA VAL A 68 10.77 -1.21 6.33
C VAL A 68 9.85 -1.36 5.12
N GLU A 69 10.45 -1.54 3.94
CA GLU A 69 9.72 -1.77 2.70
C GLU A 69 9.96 -3.18 2.18
N PHE A 70 8.87 -3.83 1.81
CA PHE A 70 8.81 -5.17 1.25
C PHE A 70 8.34 -5.04 -0.19
N ARG A 71 8.97 -5.77 -1.12
CA ARG A 71 8.66 -5.70 -2.55
C ARG A 71 8.29 -7.08 -3.08
N MET A 72 7.32 -7.10 -3.98
CA MET A 72 7.00 -8.30 -4.76
C MET A 72 8.19 -8.66 -5.66
N GLU A 73 8.52 -9.95 -5.72
CA GLU A 73 9.60 -10.45 -6.56
C GLU A 73 9.14 -10.68 -7.99
N GLY A 74 9.49 -9.77 -8.90
CA GLY A 74 9.16 -9.86 -10.32
C GLY A 74 7.67 -9.70 -10.60
N GLN A 75 7.32 -9.48 -11.87
CA GLN A 75 5.95 -9.28 -12.29
C GLN A 75 5.06 -10.52 -12.06
N ARG A 76 3.75 -10.29 -11.91
CA ARG A 76 2.72 -11.32 -11.74
C ARG A 76 1.59 -11.13 -12.74
N ILE A 77 1.12 -12.23 -13.30
CA ILE A 77 -0.07 -12.30 -14.15
C ILE A 77 -1.09 -13.17 -13.41
N ILE A 78 -2.12 -12.54 -12.87
CA ILE A 78 -3.20 -13.20 -12.13
C ILE A 78 -4.36 -13.37 -13.08
N ARG A 79 -4.65 -14.63 -13.41
CA ARG A 79 -5.77 -15.00 -14.29
C ARG A 79 -7.01 -15.26 -13.46
N LYS A 80 -8.15 -15.34 -14.15
CA LYS A 80 -9.46 -15.70 -13.59
C LYS A 80 -9.34 -16.78 -12.52
N ASP A 81 -9.84 -16.46 -11.34
CA ASP A 81 -10.08 -17.39 -10.23
C ASP A 81 -8.82 -18.05 -9.65
N VAL A 82 -7.64 -17.52 -9.98
CA VAL A 82 -6.33 -17.98 -9.47
C VAL A 82 -5.71 -16.87 -8.62
N ASP A 83 -6.33 -16.62 -7.46
CA ASP A 83 -5.85 -15.62 -6.51
C ASP A 83 -4.41 -15.91 -6.06
N GLN A 84 -3.59 -14.86 -5.95
CA GLN A 84 -2.18 -15.01 -5.58
C GLN A 84 -1.81 -14.01 -4.48
N ALA A 85 -1.12 -14.50 -3.45
CA ALA A 85 -0.37 -13.65 -2.55
C ALA A 85 0.85 -13.10 -3.30
N LEU A 86 1.08 -11.79 -3.20
CA LEU A 86 2.06 -11.07 -4.02
C LEU A 86 3.26 -10.61 -3.20
N VAL A 87 2.99 -10.12 -1.99
CA VAL A 87 4.02 -9.74 -1.03
C VAL A 87 3.49 -9.98 0.37
N ARG A 88 4.42 -10.25 1.28
CA ARG A 88 4.18 -10.29 2.72
C ARG A 88 5.23 -9.42 3.41
N THR A 89 4.84 -8.71 4.46
CA THR A 89 5.77 -8.00 5.34
C THR A 89 6.35 -8.92 6.40
N SER A 90 7.56 -8.65 6.87
CA SER A 90 8.03 -9.28 8.13
C SER A 90 7.03 -8.99 9.27
N PRO A 91 6.95 -9.86 10.29
CA PRO A 91 6.16 -9.61 11.49
C PRO A 91 6.49 -8.26 12.10
N LEU A 92 5.47 -7.46 12.39
CA LEU A 92 5.62 -6.08 12.88
C LEU A 92 6.48 -6.04 14.13
N CYS A 93 7.48 -5.15 14.13
CA CYS A 93 8.44 -4.97 15.23
C CYS A 93 9.30 -6.22 15.55
N TYR A 94 9.56 -7.10 14.58
CA TYR A 94 10.57 -8.16 14.69
C TYR A 94 11.74 -7.96 13.73
N ASP A 95 12.94 -8.35 14.17
CA ASP A 95 14.13 -8.39 13.33
C ASP A 95 14.06 -9.62 12.40
N GLU A 96 13.84 -9.35 11.11
CA GLU A 96 13.72 -10.35 10.05
C GLU A 96 14.84 -11.40 10.09
N ARG A 97 16.06 -10.97 10.42
CA ARG A 97 17.26 -11.84 10.45
C ARG A 97 17.23 -12.89 11.55
N THR A 98 16.32 -12.73 12.50
CA THR A 98 16.22 -13.58 13.69
C THR A 98 14.95 -14.42 13.70
N LEU A 99 14.08 -14.31 12.68
CA LEU A 99 12.80 -15.01 12.62
C LEU A 99 12.94 -16.54 12.65
N ASP A 100 14.06 -17.06 12.15
CA ASP A 100 14.34 -18.51 12.14
C ASP A 100 14.94 -19.04 13.44
N THR A 101 15.27 -18.16 14.38
CA THR A 101 15.84 -18.54 15.68
C THR A 101 14.73 -18.99 16.66
N PRO A 102 15.07 -19.77 17.71
CA PRO A 102 14.11 -20.15 18.76
C PRO A 102 13.50 -18.97 19.52
N SER A 103 14.16 -17.80 19.48
CA SER A 103 13.73 -16.58 20.18
C SER A 103 13.94 -15.36 19.27
N PRO A 104 13.03 -15.12 18.31
CA PRO A 104 13.11 -13.98 17.41
C PRO A 104 13.16 -12.66 18.17
N LYS A 105 14.08 -11.79 17.78
CA LYS A 105 14.34 -10.52 18.46
C LYS A 105 13.27 -9.51 18.11
N GLN A 106 12.59 -8.98 19.14
CA GLN A 106 11.74 -7.81 18.99
C GLN A 106 12.58 -6.54 18.84
N LEU A 107 12.15 -5.69 17.93
CA LEU A 107 12.69 -4.36 17.70
C LEU A 107 12.10 -3.38 18.73
N PRO A 108 12.79 -2.27 19.05
CA PRO A 108 12.22 -1.19 19.86
C PRO A 108 10.87 -0.74 19.28
N HIS A 109 9.86 -0.61 20.15
CA HIS A 109 8.51 -0.22 19.78
C HIS A 109 7.72 0.35 20.97
N ARG A 110 6.64 1.08 20.69
CA ARG A 110 5.61 1.47 21.69
C ARG A 110 4.40 0.54 21.62
N ALA A 111 3.76 0.30 22.75
CA ALA A 111 2.71 -0.73 22.88
C ALA A 111 1.35 -0.32 22.29
N ALA A 112 0.94 0.95 22.41
CA ALA A 112 -0.36 1.41 21.92
C ALA A 112 -0.31 1.74 20.43
N HIS A 113 -1.10 1.02 19.63
CA HIS A 113 -1.14 1.13 18.16
C HIS A 113 0.28 1.14 17.57
N PRO A 114 1.01 0.00 17.66
CA PRO A 114 2.41 -0.04 17.29
C PRO A 114 2.61 0.38 15.84
N CYS A 115 1.71 0.00 14.93
CA CYS A 115 1.72 0.50 13.56
C CYS A 115 1.17 1.94 13.49
N ARG A 116 1.88 2.81 12.77
CA ARG A 116 1.48 4.20 12.54
C ARG A 116 1.01 4.45 11.12
N LYS A 117 1.66 3.83 10.14
CA LYS A 117 1.36 4.07 8.73
C LYS A 117 1.72 2.85 7.90
N VAL A 118 0.95 2.60 6.85
CA VAL A 118 1.29 1.63 5.81
C VAL A 118 1.12 2.31 4.46
N ILE A 119 2.16 2.26 3.64
CA ILE A 119 2.13 2.77 2.27
C ILE A 119 2.22 1.58 1.31
N PHE A 120 1.20 1.43 0.46
CA PHE A 120 1.18 0.48 -0.63
C PHE A 120 1.48 1.24 -1.92
N SER A 121 2.44 0.76 -2.70
CA SER A 121 2.71 1.25 -4.06
C SER A 121 2.49 0.10 -5.03
N ILE A 122 1.50 0.20 -5.90
CA ILE A 122 1.11 -0.88 -6.81
C ILE A 122 1.15 -0.33 -8.24
N VAL A 123 2.00 -0.91 -9.08
CA VAL A 123 2.01 -0.63 -10.52
C VAL A 123 1.31 -1.78 -11.21
N SER A 124 0.10 -1.55 -11.68
CA SER A 124 -0.73 -2.61 -12.26
C SER A 124 -1.67 -2.10 -13.33
N HIS A 125 -2.22 -3.03 -14.11
CA HIS A 125 -3.31 -2.76 -15.03
C HIS A 125 -4.17 -4.00 -15.23
N ASP A 126 -5.29 -3.81 -15.92
CA ASP A 126 -6.15 -4.88 -16.36
C ASP A 126 -5.87 -5.24 -17.84
N GLN A 127 -6.61 -6.17 -18.42
CA GLN A 127 -6.41 -6.67 -19.78
C GLN A 127 -6.60 -5.60 -20.89
N GLY A 128 -7.26 -4.47 -20.63
CA GLY A 128 -7.70 -3.54 -21.68
C GLY A 128 -9.07 -3.87 -22.30
N GLY A 129 -9.49 -3.08 -23.29
CA GLY A 129 -10.71 -3.35 -24.07
C GLY A 129 -10.70 -2.72 -25.46
N ALA A 130 -11.51 -3.26 -26.38
CA ALA A 130 -11.59 -2.83 -27.78
C ALA A 130 -12.13 -1.40 -27.96
N SER A 131 -12.90 -0.89 -26.99
CA SER A 131 -13.30 0.51 -26.90
C SER A 131 -12.85 1.07 -25.56
N GLN A 132 -11.77 1.84 -25.54
CA GLN A 132 -11.44 2.75 -24.43
C GLN A 132 -12.44 3.93 -24.40
N ALA A 133 -13.73 3.64 -24.47
CA ALA A 133 -14.77 4.63 -24.29
C ALA A 133 -14.55 5.24 -22.91
N ARG A 134 -14.51 6.57 -22.84
CA ARG A 134 -14.36 7.31 -21.58
C ARG A 134 -15.59 7.02 -20.71
N MET A 135 -15.49 6.00 -19.87
CA MET A 135 -16.46 5.73 -18.82
C MET A 135 -16.41 6.90 -17.83
N PRO A 136 -17.56 7.35 -17.29
CA PRO A 136 -17.59 8.40 -16.26
C PRO A 136 -16.75 8.05 -15.02
N ASN A 137 -16.69 6.76 -14.68
CA ASN A 137 -15.83 6.21 -13.63
C ASN A 137 -14.89 5.15 -14.26
N PRO A 138 -13.56 5.33 -14.17
CA PRO A 138 -12.60 4.38 -14.71
C PRO A 138 -12.49 3.06 -13.92
N TYR A 139 -13.12 2.92 -12.76
CA TYR A 139 -13.09 1.70 -11.94
C TYR A 139 -14.38 0.88 -12.03
N ASP A 140 -15.45 1.46 -12.58
CA ASP A 140 -16.74 0.77 -12.74
C ASP A 140 -16.59 -0.48 -13.62
N GLY A 141 -17.11 -1.60 -13.10
CA GLY A 141 -17.06 -2.88 -13.79
C GLY A 141 -15.64 -3.46 -13.90
N SER A 142 -14.70 -3.00 -13.07
CA SER A 142 -13.40 -3.66 -12.90
C SER A 142 -13.57 -4.96 -12.11
N TYR A 143 -13.03 -6.05 -12.65
CA TYR A 143 -13.03 -7.35 -11.98
C TYR A 143 -11.60 -7.84 -11.69
N THR A 144 -10.70 -6.89 -11.51
CA THR A 144 -9.32 -7.10 -11.07
C THR A 144 -8.99 -6.12 -9.96
N TRP A 145 -8.58 -6.63 -8.80
CA TRP A 145 -8.33 -5.82 -7.62
C TRP A 145 -7.30 -6.47 -6.70
N PHE A 146 -6.96 -5.76 -5.63
CA PHE A 146 -6.07 -6.18 -4.57
C PHE A 146 -6.79 -6.17 -3.23
N ASP A 147 -6.49 -7.14 -2.37
CA ASP A 147 -6.95 -7.23 -0.99
C ASP A 147 -5.77 -7.33 -0.03
N VAL A 148 -6.01 -7.02 1.24
CA VAL A 148 -5.06 -7.22 2.32
C VAL A 148 -5.57 -8.28 3.28
N GLU A 149 -4.70 -9.18 3.68
CA GLU A 149 -4.89 -10.10 4.79
C GLU A 149 -3.89 -9.77 5.90
N VAL A 150 -4.38 -9.66 7.14
CA VAL A 150 -3.53 -9.60 8.33
C VAL A 150 -3.32 -11.01 8.86
N ILE A 151 -2.07 -11.42 8.96
CA ILE A 151 -1.67 -12.70 9.55
C ILE A 151 -1.23 -12.42 10.97
N HIS A 152 -2.00 -12.87 11.94
CA HIS A 152 -1.69 -12.66 13.35
C HIS A 152 -0.58 -13.57 13.85
N ASN A 153 0.29 -13.05 14.70
CA ASN A 153 1.42 -13.78 15.28
C ASN A 153 2.29 -14.48 14.22
N ALA A 154 2.61 -13.78 13.14
CA ALA A 154 3.23 -14.34 11.96
C ALA A 154 4.72 -14.73 12.16
N GLN A 155 5.30 -14.39 13.32
CA GLN A 155 6.58 -14.86 13.84
C GLN A 155 6.50 -16.27 14.46
N ASP A 156 5.30 -16.73 14.82
CA ASP A 156 5.09 -18.03 15.45
C ASP A 156 5.42 -19.16 14.46
N PRO A 157 6.22 -20.18 14.84
CA PRO A 157 6.52 -21.32 13.99
C PRO A 157 5.29 -22.01 13.39
N SER A 158 4.15 -22.02 14.10
CA SER A 158 2.89 -22.61 13.63
C SER A 158 2.31 -21.90 12.39
N GLN A 159 2.66 -20.64 12.16
CA GLN A 159 2.20 -19.88 11.00
C GLN A 159 3.04 -20.15 9.76
N ARG A 160 4.28 -20.64 9.90
CA ARG A 160 5.26 -20.72 8.79
C ARG A 160 4.73 -21.50 7.60
N GLU A 161 4.24 -22.71 7.83
CA GLU A 161 3.72 -23.59 6.77
C GLU A 161 2.48 -22.98 6.09
N VAL A 162 1.58 -22.37 6.88
CA VAL A 162 0.38 -21.70 6.35
C VAL A 162 0.75 -20.53 5.45
N ILE A 163 1.72 -19.72 5.86
CA ILE A 163 2.20 -18.58 5.09
C ILE A 163 2.91 -19.05 3.81
N GLU A 164 3.79 -20.04 3.93
CA GLU A 164 4.54 -20.57 2.78
C GLU A 164 3.58 -21.17 1.74
N ALA A 165 2.58 -21.93 2.17
CA ALA A 165 1.55 -22.47 1.30
C ALA A 165 0.74 -21.39 0.57
N LYS A 166 0.52 -20.23 1.20
CA LYS A 166 -0.18 -19.08 0.58
C LYS A 166 0.70 -18.32 -0.41
N MET A 167 1.98 -18.10 -0.08
CA MET A 167 2.93 -17.37 -0.93
C MET A 167 3.37 -18.21 -2.14
N ASN A 168 3.57 -19.51 -1.94
CA ASN A 168 4.09 -20.44 -2.93
C ASN A 168 3.19 -21.67 -3.06
N PRO A 169 1.94 -21.50 -3.55
CA PRO A 169 1.03 -22.63 -3.68
C PRO A 169 1.57 -23.65 -4.68
N VAL A 170 1.61 -24.93 -4.27
CA VAL A 170 2.06 -26.06 -5.11
C VAL A 170 1.22 -26.17 -6.37
N GLU A 171 -0.09 -25.92 -6.27
CA GLU A 171 -1.01 -25.91 -7.39
C GLU A 171 -1.77 -24.58 -7.47
N ARG A 172 -1.78 -23.99 -8.66
CA ARG A 172 -2.54 -22.77 -8.97
C ARG A 172 -3.86 -23.14 -9.64
N VAL A 173 -4.71 -23.85 -8.91
CA VAL A 173 -6.00 -24.32 -9.43
C VAL A 173 -7.03 -23.21 -9.35
N PRO A 174 -7.78 -22.95 -10.43
CA PRO A 174 -8.91 -22.02 -10.37
C PRO A 174 -9.94 -22.49 -9.33
N ARG A 175 -10.27 -21.62 -8.38
CA ARG A 175 -11.35 -21.85 -7.41
C ARG A 175 -12.67 -21.37 -8.01
N HIS A 176 -13.72 -22.19 -7.99
CA HIS A 176 -15.04 -21.71 -8.37
C HIS A 176 -15.62 -20.80 -7.27
N PHE A 177 -16.04 -19.58 -7.65
CA PHE A 177 -16.73 -18.64 -6.79
C PHE A 177 -18.22 -18.63 -7.14
N GLY A 178 -19.06 -19.08 -6.22
CA GLY A 178 -20.51 -19.04 -6.37
C GLY A 178 -21.06 -17.61 -6.26
N PRO A 179 -22.33 -17.36 -6.63
CA PRO A 179 -22.95 -16.03 -6.61
C PRO A 179 -22.87 -15.31 -5.25
N ASP A 180 -22.94 -16.07 -4.16
CA ASP A 180 -22.88 -15.54 -2.78
C ASP A 180 -21.47 -15.59 -2.17
N ASP A 181 -20.45 -15.99 -2.93
CA ASP A 181 -19.09 -16.05 -2.40
C ASP A 181 -18.58 -14.61 -2.13
N PRO A 182 -18.13 -14.31 -0.89
CA PRO A 182 -17.66 -12.97 -0.54
C PRO A 182 -16.48 -12.48 -1.39
N LEU A 183 -15.73 -13.38 -2.03
CA LEU A 183 -14.59 -13.05 -2.88
C LEU A 183 -14.94 -13.06 -4.36
N LEU A 184 -16.23 -13.12 -4.74
CA LEU A 184 -16.66 -13.05 -6.15
C LEU A 184 -16.48 -11.65 -6.74
N LEU A 185 -16.72 -10.60 -5.96
CA LEU A 185 -16.63 -9.20 -6.38
C LEU A 185 -15.72 -8.40 -5.43
N PRO A 186 -15.08 -7.31 -5.91
CA PRO A 186 -14.41 -6.39 -5.00
C PRO A 186 -15.43 -5.85 -3.99
N ARG A 187 -15.04 -5.85 -2.72
CA ARG A 187 -15.87 -5.38 -1.60
C ARG A 187 -15.33 -4.07 -1.07
N GLU A 188 -16.07 -3.45 -0.17
CA GLU A 188 -15.72 -2.17 0.44
C GLU A 188 -14.37 -2.13 1.17
N HIS A 189 -13.82 -3.29 1.56
CA HIS A 189 -12.50 -3.41 2.19
C HIS A 189 -11.38 -3.80 1.20
N ASN A 190 -11.65 -3.78 -0.10
CA ASN A 190 -10.59 -4.01 -1.06
C ASN A 190 -9.53 -2.91 -0.92
N LEU A 191 -8.26 -3.28 -1.07
CA LEU A 191 -7.17 -2.31 -1.03
C LEU A 191 -7.28 -1.36 -2.22
N GLN A 192 -7.44 -1.92 -3.42
CA GLN A 192 -7.39 -1.16 -4.66
C GLN A 192 -7.95 -1.97 -5.83
N SER A 193 -8.86 -1.40 -6.61
CA SER A 193 -9.27 -1.92 -7.91
C SER A 193 -8.40 -1.36 -9.03
N ASN A 194 -8.07 -2.16 -10.05
CA ASN A 194 -7.48 -1.60 -11.27
C ASN A 194 -8.50 -0.74 -12.01
N ARG A 195 -8.01 0.19 -12.82
CA ARG A 195 -8.85 0.86 -13.83
C ARG A 195 -9.33 -0.17 -14.85
N ALA A 196 -10.63 -0.17 -15.11
CA ALA A 196 -11.29 -1.09 -16.03
C ALA A 196 -10.95 -0.77 -17.49
N ARG A 197 -10.55 -1.81 -18.22
CA ARG A 197 -10.24 -1.87 -19.65
C ARG A 197 -9.13 -0.90 -20.08
N VAL A 198 -8.15 -0.66 -19.23
CA VAL A 198 -7.00 0.20 -19.47
C VAL A 198 -5.72 -0.64 -19.53
N GLN A 199 -5.04 -0.65 -20.68
CA GLN A 199 -3.78 -1.40 -20.84
C GLN A 199 -2.54 -0.76 -20.21
N PRO A 200 -2.34 0.57 -20.25
CA PRO A 200 -1.18 1.16 -19.59
C PRO A 200 -1.19 0.91 -18.09
N ALA A 201 -0.07 0.38 -17.58
CA ALA A 201 0.17 0.27 -16.15
C ALA A 201 -0.03 1.62 -15.45
N HIS A 202 -0.74 1.60 -14.34
CA HIS A 202 -0.99 2.76 -13.51
C HIS A 202 -0.40 2.55 -12.13
N LEU A 203 0.19 3.61 -11.57
CA LEU A 203 0.67 3.61 -10.20
C LEU A 203 -0.47 3.99 -9.24
N HIS A 204 -0.85 3.05 -8.39
CA HIS A 204 -1.71 3.27 -7.26
C HIS A 204 -0.85 3.44 -6.01
N LYS A 205 -0.94 4.60 -5.34
CA LYS A 205 -0.27 4.85 -4.06
C LYS A 205 -1.33 4.99 -2.97
N ILE A 206 -1.46 3.98 -2.12
CA ILE A 206 -2.44 3.94 -1.04
C ILE A 206 -1.72 4.16 0.28
N THR A 207 -2.22 5.09 1.08
CA THR A 207 -1.72 5.31 2.45
C THR A 207 -2.83 4.97 3.43
N TRP A 208 -2.53 4.05 4.33
CA TRP A 208 -3.31 3.80 5.53
C TRP A 208 -2.59 4.46 6.69
N HIS A 209 -3.30 5.28 7.46
CA HIS A 209 -2.75 6.00 8.59
C HIS A 209 -3.55 5.74 9.86
N TYR A 210 -2.87 5.69 11.02
CA TYR A 210 -3.53 5.43 12.30
C TYR A 210 -4.48 6.55 12.75
N LEU A 211 -4.34 7.75 12.17
CA LEU A 211 -5.23 8.91 12.39
C LEU A 211 -6.31 9.05 11.31
N ASP A 212 -6.37 8.14 10.33
CA ASP A 212 -7.50 8.12 9.40
C ASP A 212 -8.80 7.92 10.20
N ASP A 213 -9.88 8.58 9.77
CA ASP A 213 -11.19 8.64 10.48
C ASP A 213 -12.35 8.99 9.52
N ILE A 214 -12.28 8.50 8.27
CA ILE A 214 -13.36 8.71 7.30
C ILE A 214 -14.29 7.50 7.34
N GLU A 215 -15.53 7.73 7.75
CA GLU A 215 -16.59 6.72 7.79
C GLU A 215 -16.91 6.16 6.40
N ALA A 216 -17.04 4.84 6.30
CA ALA A 216 -17.20 4.12 5.02
C ALA A 216 -18.45 4.53 4.23
N ASP A 217 -19.52 4.89 4.93
CA ASP A 217 -20.79 5.32 4.31
C ASP A 217 -20.87 6.84 4.07
N SER A 218 -19.78 7.58 4.33
CA SER A 218 -19.75 9.03 4.07
C SER A 218 -19.72 9.34 2.57
N PRO A 219 -20.23 10.52 2.15
CA PRO A 219 -20.10 10.98 0.77
C PRO A 219 -18.64 11.11 0.31
N GLU A 220 -17.72 11.44 1.24
CA GLU A 220 -16.29 11.51 0.98
C GLU A 220 -15.70 10.14 0.64
N ALA A 221 -16.03 9.11 1.43
CA ALA A 221 -15.57 7.74 1.18
C ALA A 221 -16.10 7.19 -0.15
N ALA A 222 -17.37 7.46 -0.47
CA ALA A 222 -17.96 7.09 -1.76
C ALA A 222 -17.28 7.81 -2.94
N GLU A 223 -16.93 9.08 -2.79
CA GLU A 223 -16.20 9.81 -3.83
C GLU A 223 -14.78 9.23 -4.00
N ILE A 224 -14.05 8.97 -2.91
CA ILE A 224 -12.71 8.35 -2.96
C ILE A 224 -12.74 7.00 -3.68
N GLU A 225 -13.70 6.13 -3.35
CA GLU A 225 -13.88 4.85 -4.05
C GLU A 225 -14.13 5.08 -5.54
N ARG A 226 -15.01 6.02 -5.89
CA ARG A 226 -15.34 6.35 -7.28
C ARG A 226 -14.14 6.90 -8.06
N ILE A 227 -13.31 7.76 -7.47
CA ILE A 227 -12.22 8.44 -8.18
C ILE A 227 -10.88 7.72 -8.12
N GLN A 228 -10.67 6.86 -7.11
CA GLN A 228 -9.40 6.16 -6.88
C GLN A 228 -9.53 4.64 -6.97
N GLY A 229 -10.72 4.05 -6.86
CA GLY A 229 -10.92 2.60 -6.81
C GLY A 229 -10.46 1.94 -5.51
N ARG A 230 -10.21 2.74 -4.46
CA ARG A 230 -9.86 2.28 -3.11
C ARG A 230 -11.14 1.92 -2.36
N GLY A 231 -11.16 0.80 -1.64
CA GLY A 231 -12.31 0.40 -0.84
C GLY A 231 -12.61 1.41 0.26
N ARG A 232 -13.86 1.86 0.31
CA ARG A 232 -14.34 2.87 1.26
C ARG A 232 -14.18 2.49 2.73
N ALA A 233 -14.23 1.19 3.05
CA ALA A 233 -14.05 0.67 4.43
C ALA A 233 -12.57 0.56 4.85
N THR A 234 -11.64 1.12 4.07
CA THR A 234 -10.20 1.19 4.41
C THR A 234 -9.75 2.61 4.81
N LEU A 235 -10.69 3.55 4.95
CA LEU A 235 -10.43 4.98 5.14
C LEU A 235 -10.58 5.44 6.60
N ASP A 236 -10.89 4.53 7.51
CA ASP A 236 -11.20 4.82 8.91
C ASP A 236 -10.00 4.61 9.85
N GLY A 237 -8.85 4.13 9.35
CA GLY A 237 -7.64 3.86 10.13
C GLY A 237 -7.74 2.66 11.08
N ASN A 238 -8.89 1.96 11.16
CA ASN A 238 -9.09 0.87 12.10
C ASN A 238 -8.16 -0.31 11.82
N GLN A 239 -7.85 -0.60 10.57
CA GLN A 239 -6.90 -1.67 10.23
C GLN A 239 -5.50 -1.34 10.75
N VAL A 240 -5.05 -0.09 10.67
CA VAL A 240 -3.73 0.33 11.17
C VAL A 240 -3.69 0.28 12.69
N ARG A 241 -4.72 0.83 13.36
CA ARG A 241 -4.83 0.80 14.81
C ARG A 241 -4.95 -0.63 15.36
N GLY A 242 -5.55 -1.55 14.60
CA GLY A 242 -5.72 -2.94 14.96
C GLY A 242 -4.47 -3.82 14.82
N LEU A 243 -3.45 -3.38 14.07
CA LEU A 243 -2.21 -4.16 13.90
C LEU A 243 -1.44 -4.30 15.21
N GLN A 244 -1.08 -5.53 15.53
CA GLN A 244 -0.34 -5.89 16.73
C GLN A 244 1.12 -6.22 16.41
N ILE A 245 1.97 -6.21 17.45
CA ILE A 245 3.35 -6.70 17.36
C ILE A 245 3.29 -8.16 16.91
N GLY A 246 4.08 -8.51 15.89
CA GLY A 246 4.08 -9.84 15.30
C GLY A 246 3.11 -10.05 14.14
N ASP A 247 2.20 -9.11 13.87
CA ASP A 247 1.31 -9.22 12.71
C ASP A 247 2.11 -9.02 11.40
N SER A 248 1.77 -9.78 10.37
CA SER A 248 2.23 -9.54 8.99
C SER A 248 1.07 -9.07 8.12
N ILE A 249 1.37 -8.17 7.19
CA ILE A 249 0.45 -7.76 6.12
C ILE A 249 0.77 -8.59 4.88
N MET A 250 -0.23 -9.21 4.28
CA MET A 250 -0.11 -9.92 3.02
C MET A 250 -1.05 -9.32 1.98
N VAL A 251 -0.51 -8.99 0.82
CA VAL A 251 -1.30 -8.42 -0.28
C VAL A 251 -1.65 -9.50 -1.28
N TRP A 252 -2.94 -9.62 -1.59
CA TRP A 252 -3.49 -10.53 -2.56
C TRP A 252 -3.83 -9.79 -3.85
N GLY A 253 -3.51 -10.37 -4.99
CA GLY A 253 -4.02 -9.92 -6.28
C GLY A 253 -5.08 -10.88 -6.80
N ARG A 254 -6.15 -10.33 -7.38
CA ARG A 254 -7.31 -11.09 -7.83
C ARG A 254 -7.76 -10.70 -9.23
N ALA A 255 -8.38 -11.66 -9.91
CA ALA A 255 -9.06 -11.49 -11.18
C ALA A 255 -10.28 -12.42 -11.25
N ARG A 256 -11.40 -11.92 -11.78
CA ARG A 256 -12.65 -12.68 -11.91
C ARG A 256 -13.25 -12.57 -13.29
N PHE A 257 -14.03 -13.58 -13.66
CA PHE A 257 -14.72 -13.72 -14.94
C PHE A 257 -13.79 -13.95 -16.15
N PRO A 258 -14.29 -14.61 -17.21
CA PRO A 258 -13.50 -14.86 -18.41
C PRO A 258 -13.02 -13.56 -19.06
N GLY A 259 -11.76 -13.56 -19.51
CA GLY A 259 -11.14 -12.42 -20.21
C GLY A 259 -10.48 -11.40 -19.28
N TRP A 260 -10.80 -11.38 -17.98
CA TRP A 260 -10.13 -10.50 -17.03
C TRP A 260 -8.81 -11.08 -16.54
N THR A 261 -7.78 -10.24 -16.53
CA THR A 261 -6.44 -10.59 -16.08
C THR A 261 -5.82 -9.39 -15.38
N ASN A 262 -5.34 -9.58 -14.16
CA ASN A 262 -4.62 -8.55 -13.41
C ASN A 262 -3.12 -8.71 -13.69
N TYR A 263 -2.55 -7.70 -14.34
CA TYR A 263 -1.12 -7.58 -14.58
C TYR A 263 -0.53 -6.71 -13.50
N THR A 264 0.21 -7.31 -12.58
CA THR A 264 0.92 -6.58 -11.52
C THR A 264 2.40 -6.52 -11.89
N VAL A 265 2.87 -5.33 -12.22
CA VAL A 265 4.25 -5.10 -12.67
C VAL A 265 5.16 -4.95 -11.46
N GLU A 266 4.78 -4.07 -10.52
CA GLU A 266 5.51 -3.81 -9.28
C GLU A 266 4.53 -3.68 -8.13
N LEU A 267 4.96 -4.10 -6.94
CA LEU A 267 4.20 -3.91 -5.73
C LEU A 267 5.17 -3.77 -4.56
N SER A 268 4.99 -2.72 -3.74
CA SER A 268 5.68 -2.57 -2.47
C SER A 268 4.76 -2.19 -1.33
N VAL A 269 5.13 -2.63 -0.13
CA VAL A 269 4.45 -2.32 1.13
C VAL A 269 5.49 -1.79 2.10
N ARG A 270 5.33 -0.54 2.54
CA ARG A 270 6.18 0.08 3.55
C ARG A 270 5.40 0.26 4.84
N VAL A 271 5.91 -0.31 5.92
CA VAL A 271 5.26 -0.28 7.24
C VAL A 271 6.06 0.62 8.18
N PHE A 272 5.37 1.52 8.87
CA PHE A 272 5.92 2.44 9.86
C PHE A 272 5.38 2.09 11.24
N TRP A 273 6.23 2.17 12.26
CA TRP A 273 5.84 1.87 13.63
C TRP A 273 6.42 2.84 14.66
N ALA A 274 5.74 2.95 15.78
CA ALA A 274 6.13 3.82 16.88
C ALA A 274 7.29 3.22 17.68
N VAL A 275 8.32 4.02 18.01
CA VAL A 275 9.48 3.68 18.85
C VAL A 275 9.64 4.68 19.98
#